data_AF-A0A844WZM7-F1
#
_entry.id   AF-A0A844WZM7-F1
#
_cell.length_a   1.000
_cell.length_b   1.000
_cell.length_c   1.000
_cell.angle_alpha   90.00
_cell.angle_beta   90.00
_cell.angle_gamma   90.00
#
_symmetry.space_group_name_H-M   'P 1'
#
loop_
_entity.id
_entity.type
_entity.pdbx_description
1 polymer ?
#
loop_
_entity_poly.entity_id
_entity_poly.type
_entity_poly.pdbx_seq_one_letter_code
_entity_poly.pdbx_strand_id
1 'polypeptide(L)'
;MIILIYIAYYFFSILPIIITYRFRKYTISDYQYNKKLKWQRCIMLVFNYIALGIQIIIACELERIVRSNQDYGPLLLSACIFLIIYNFFTISWLESPKEYLKKKKKKWK
;
A
#
# COMPACT_ATOMS: atom_id res chain seq x y z
N MET A 1 18.08 -20.39 -5.91
CA MET A 1 17.22 -19.51 -6.74
C MET A 1 15.91 -19.15 -6.07
N ILE A 2 15.10 -20.13 -5.64
CA ILE A 2 13.76 -19.89 -5.06
C ILE A 2 13.79 -18.96 -3.84
N ILE A 3 14.69 -19.18 -2.88
CA ILE A 3 14.83 -18.33 -1.67
C ILE A 3 15.07 -16.86 -2.03
N LEU A 4 15.87 -16.59 -3.08
CA LEU A 4 16.16 -15.23 -3.52
C LEU A 4 14.94 -14.54 -4.14
N ILE A 5 14.10 -15.30 -4.86
CA ILE A 5 12.82 -14.82 -5.39
C ILE A 5 11.91 -14.42 -4.21
N TYR A 6 11.82 -15.25 -3.18
CA TYR A 6 11.04 -14.94 -1.98
C TYR A 6 11.54 -13.68 -1.26
N ILE A 7 12.86 -13.55 -1.05
CA ILE A 7 13.45 -12.36 -0.40
C ILE A 7 13.15 -11.09 -1.21
N ALA A 8 13.40 -11.13 -2.52
CA ALA A 8 13.13 -10.00 -3.41
C ALA A 8 11.64 -9.63 -3.38
N TYR A 9 10.77 -10.63 -3.50
CA TYR A 9 9.32 -10.46 -3.47
C TYR A 9 8.85 -9.76 -2.19
N TYR A 10 9.25 -10.26 -1.01
CA TYR A 10 8.84 -9.64 0.26
C TYR A 10 9.44 -8.24 0.44
N PHE A 11 10.69 -8.04 0.05
CA PHE A 11 11.33 -6.73 0.13
C PHE A 11 10.56 -5.68 -0.69
N PHE A 12 10.23 -6.00 -1.94
CA PHE A 12 9.45 -5.10 -2.80
C PHE A 12 8.00 -4.93 -2.37
N SER A 13 7.42 -5.92 -1.69
CA SER A 13 6.04 -5.85 -1.18
C SER A 13 5.94 -5.05 0.12
N ILE A 14 6.97 -5.04 0.96
CA ILE A 14 6.95 -4.38 2.28
C ILE A 14 7.42 -2.92 2.17
N LEU A 15 8.40 -2.63 1.32
CA LEU A 15 8.96 -1.27 1.17
C LEU A 15 7.88 -0.19 0.94
N PRO A 16 6.91 -0.36 0.01
CA PRO A 16 5.93 0.68 -0.28
C PRO A 16 4.97 0.89 0.90
N ILE A 17 4.71 -0.16 1.69
CA ILE A 17 3.90 -0.08 2.91
C ILE A 17 4.60 0.79 3.96
N ILE A 18 5.89 0.56 4.21
CA ILE A 18 6.68 1.34 5.17
C ILE A 18 6.74 2.82 4.75
N ILE A 19 6.99 3.08 3.47
CA ILE A 19 7.03 4.45 2.95
C ILE A 19 5.66 5.12 3.08
N THR A 20 4.58 4.40 2.78
CA THR A 20 3.20 4.91 2.91
C THR A 20 2.84 5.19 4.36
N TYR A 21 3.32 4.39 5.31
CA TYR A 21 3.10 4.59 6.74
C TYR A 21 3.58 5.99 7.20
N ARG A 22 4.66 6.53 6.61
CA ARG A 22 5.15 7.89 6.91
C ARG A 22 4.10 8.96 6.63
N PHE A 23 3.22 8.76 5.65
CA PHE A 23 2.20 9.74 5.28
C PHE A 23 1.00 9.78 6.23
N ARG A 24 0.83 8.74 7.05
CA ARG A 24 -0.27 8.60 8.03
C ARG A 24 -0.27 9.68 9.12
N LYS A 25 0.89 10.30 9.37
CA LYS A 25 1.03 11.36 10.39
C LYS A 25 0.50 12.71 9.92
N TYR A 26 0.33 12.91 8.62
CA TYR A 26 -0.12 14.17 8.05
C TYR A 26 -1.63 14.22 7.92
N THR A 27 -2.17 15.40 8.19
CA THR A 27 -3.61 15.71 8.12
C THR A 27 -3.94 16.43 6.82
N ILE A 28 -5.24 16.56 6.53
CA ILE A 28 -5.69 17.29 5.34
C ILE A 28 -5.13 18.72 5.28
N SER A 29 -5.03 19.42 6.41
CA SER A 29 -4.46 20.78 6.47
C SER A 29 -2.99 20.80 6.05
N ASP A 30 -2.19 19.80 6.45
CA ASP A 30 -0.77 19.74 6.08
C ASP A 30 -0.60 19.66 4.55
N TYR A 31 -1.47 18.91 3.89
CA TYR A 31 -1.47 18.79 2.42
C TYR A 31 -2.03 20.04 1.71
N GLN A 32 -2.86 20.83 2.39
CA GLN A 32 -3.43 22.05 1.82
C GLN A 32 -2.40 23.19 1.75
N TYR A 33 -1.56 23.32 2.77
CA TYR A 33 -0.56 24.38 2.86
C TYR A 33 0.82 23.98 2.29
N ASN A 34 1.12 22.68 2.16
CA ASN A 34 2.41 22.21 1.62
C ASN A 34 2.26 21.52 0.25
N LYS A 35 2.48 22.29 -0.83
CA LYS A 35 2.38 21.81 -2.22
C LYS A 35 3.36 20.67 -2.53
N LYS A 36 4.57 20.68 -1.95
CA LYS A 36 5.57 19.61 -2.13
C LYS A 36 5.08 18.30 -1.51
N LEU A 37 4.52 18.36 -0.31
CA LEU A 37 3.98 17.20 0.38
C LEU A 37 2.78 16.59 -0.35
N LYS A 38 1.89 17.44 -0.91
CA LYS A 38 0.77 17.00 -1.75
C LYS A 38 1.25 16.26 -3.00
N TRP A 39 2.28 16.75 -3.67
CA TRP A 39 2.89 16.08 -4.83
C TRP A 39 3.54 14.74 -4.45
N GLN A 40 4.30 14.70 -3.34
CA GLN A 40 4.88 13.45 -2.84
C GLN A 40 3.80 12.40 -2.53
N ARG A 41 2.67 12.81 -1.95
CA ARG A 41 1.52 11.92 -1.72
C ARG A 41 0.96 11.37 -3.03
N CYS A 42 0.78 12.23 -4.03
CA CYS A 42 0.24 11.83 -5.33
C CYS A 42 1.15 10.80 -6.03
N ILE A 43 2.46 11.07 -6.08
CA ILE A 43 3.45 10.13 -6.64
C ILE A 43 3.41 8.80 -5.89
N MET A 44 3.35 8.84 -4.55
CA MET A 44 3.27 7.62 -3.74
C MET A 44 1.98 6.84 -3.98
N LEU A 45 0.87 7.53 -4.22
CA LEU A 45 -0.44 6.92 -4.50
C LEU A 45 -0.41 6.21 -5.87
N VAL A 46 0.13 6.86 -6.90
CA VAL A 46 0.38 6.23 -8.21
C VAL A 46 1.29 5.01 -8.08
N PHE A 47 2.37 5.12 -7.30
CA PHE A 47 3.29 4.01 -7.07
C PHE A 47 2.63 2.82 -6.38
N ASN A 48 1.75 3.06 -5.39
CA ASN A 48 0.99 1.98 -4.74
C ASN A 48 0.01 1.31 -5.70
N TYR A 49 -0.62 2.04 -6.63
CA TYR A 49 -1.46 1.42 -7.67
C TYR A 49 -0.66 0.55 -8.63
N ILE A 50 0.55 1.00 -9.03
CA ILE A 50 1.44 0.19 -9.87
C ILE A 50 1.86 -1.08 -9.11
N ALA A 51 2.23 -0.95 -7.84
CA ALA A 51 2.59 -2.10 -6.99
C ALA A 51 1.41 -3.07 -6.85
N LEU A 52 0.19 -2.57 -6.65
CA LEU A 52 -1.03 -3.39 -6.63
C LEU A 52 -1.20 -4.15 -7.95
N GLY A 53 -1.07 -3.47 -9.10
CA GLY A 53 -1.15 -4.11 -10.41
C GLY A 53 -0.12 -5.21 -10.61
N ILE A 54 1.13 -4.98 -10.18
CA ILE A 54 2.18 -5.99 -10.20
C ILE A 54 1.83 -7.19 -9.31
N GLN A 55 1.28 -6.97 -8.11
CA GLN A 55 0.83 -8.06 -7.24
C GLN A 55 -0.29 -8.88 -7.86
N ILE A 56 -1.22 -8.26 -8.61
CA ILE A 56 -2.28 -8.99 -9.33
C ILE A 56 -1.65 -9.89 -10.40
N ILE A 57 -0.72 -9.36 -11.20
CA ILE A 57 -0.03 -10.13 -12.25
C ILE A 57 0.72 -11.31 -11.62
N ILE A 58 1.46 -11.07 -10.53
CA ILE A 58 2.21 -12.10 -9.80
C ILE A 58 1.25 -13.16 -9.25
N ALA A 59 0.11 -12.77 -8.66
CA ALA A 59 -0.88 -13.71 -8.14
C ALA A 59 -1.46 -14.59 -9.26
N CYS A 60 -1.81 -14.02 -10.42
CA CYS A 60 -2.31 -14.78 -11.57
C CYS A 60 -1.27 -15.78 -12.12
N GLU A 61 -0.01 -15.36 -12.25
CA GLU A 61 1.06 -16.26 -12.71
C GLU A 61 1.36 -17.36 -11.68
N LEU A 62 1.36 -17.02 -10.39
CA LEU A 62 1.54 -18.01 -9.33
C LEU A 62 0.40 -19.01 -9.26
N GLU A 63 -0.85 -18.60 -9.50
CA GLU A 63 -1.98 -19.53 -9.55
C GLU A 63 -1.80 -20.59 -10.66
N ARG A 64 -1.26 -20.17 -11.81
CA ARG A 64 -0.93 -21.09 -12.91
C ARG A 64 0.21 -22.03 -12.52
N ILE A 65 1.28 -21.50 -11.94
CA ILE A 65 2.48 -22.28 -11.58
C ILE A 65 2.17 -23.27 -10.45
N VAL A 66 1.39 -22.87 -9.44
CA VAL A 66 1.06 -23.70 -8.26
C VAL A 66 0.32 -24.98 -8.64
N ARG A 67 -0.47 -24.97 -9.73
CA ARG A 67 -1.11 -26.19 -10.26
C ARG A 67 -0.09 -27.25 -10.70
N SER A 68 1.11 -26.83 -11.10
CA SER A 68 2.20 -27.72 -11.53
C SER A 68 3.30 -27.91 -10.47
N ASN A 69 3.45 -26.96 -9.55
CA ASN A 69 4.48 -26.99 -8.52
C ASN A 69 3.96 -26.37 -7.20
N GLN A 70 3.63 -27.23 -6.24
CA GLN A 70 3.00 -26.84 -4.98
C GLN A 70 3.91 -26.01 -4.05
N ASP A 71 5.24 -26.00 -4.26
CA ASP A 71 6.20 -25.25 -3.43
C ASP A 71 5.98 -23.72 -3.48
N TYR A 72 5.25 -23.23 -4.48
CA TYR A 72 4.88 -21.82 -4.64
C TYR A 72 3.57 -21.43 -3.96
N GLY A 73 2.85 -22.39 -3.35
CA GLY A 73 1.57 -22.16 -2.67
C GLY A 73 1.63 -21.07 -1.58
N PRO A 74 2.65 -21.07 -0.70
CA PRO A 74 2.82 -20.01 0.30
C PRO A 74 3.01 -18.62 -0.31
N LEU A 75 3.70 -18.54 -1.44
CA LEU A 75 3.94 -17.28 -2.16
C LEU A 75 2.63 -16.72 -2.74
N LEU A 76 1.81 -17.58 -3.34
CA LEU A 76 0.48 -17.21 -3.84
C LEU A 76 -0.42 -16.66 -2.72
N LEU A 77 -0.47 -17.37 -1.58
CA LEU A 77 -1.24 -16.92 -0.42
C LEU A 77 -0.75 -15.57 0.08
N SER A 78 0.57 -15.35 0.12
CA SER A 78 1.14 -14.06 0.51
C SER A 78 0.80 -12.93 -0.46
N ALA A 79 0.76 -13.19 -1.78
CA ALA A 79 0.34 -12.21 -2.78
C ALA A 79 -1.11 -11.78 -2.60
N CYS A 80 -2.01 -12.73 -2.31
CA CYS A 80 -3.40 -12.42 -1.97
C CYS A 80 -3.50 -11.54 -0.71
N ILE A 81 -2.72 -11.83 0.33
CA ILE A 81 -2.68 -10.99 1.55
C ILE A 81 -2.19 -9.58 1.22
N PHE A 82 -1.10 -9.45 0.46
CA PHE A 82 -0.58 -8.13 0.09
C PHE A 82 -1.59 -7.35 -0.75
N LEU A 83 -2.33 -7.97 -1.66
CA LEU A 83 -3.42 -7.30 -2.41
C LEU A 83 -4.44 -6.64 -1.48
N ILE A 84 -4.88 -7.36 -0.44
CA ILE A 84 -5.79 -6.83 0.57
C ILE A 84 -5.12 -5.67 1.33
N ILE A 85 -3.87 -5.85 1.77
CA ILE A 85 -3.15 -4.80 2.50
C ILE A 85 -3.02 -3.52 1.68
N TYR A 86 -2.66 -3.65 0.40
CA TYR A 86 -2.45 -2.52 -0.47
C TYR A 86 -3.74 -1.72 -0.71
N ASN A 87 -4.83 -2.44 -0.96
CA ASN A 87 -6.13 -1.86 -1.25
C ASN A 87 -6.74 -1.18 -0.02
N PHE A 88 -6.78 -1.88 1.11
CA PHE A 88 -7.47 -1.37 2.30
C PHE A 88 -6.66 -0.42 3.18
N PHE A 89 -5.34 -0.57 3.24
CA PHE A 89 -4.51 0.24 4.14
C PHE A 89 -3.73 1.30 3.37
N THR A 90 -2.81 0.91 2.49
CA THR A 90 -1.89 1.91 1.89
C THR A 90 -2.60 2.90 0.99
N ILE A 91 -3.48 2.44 0.10
CA ILE A 91 -4.20 3.33 -0.83
C ILE A 91 -5.19 4.19 -0.04
N SER A 92 -6.00 3.57 0.82
CA SER A 92 -6.96 4.27 1.69
C SER A 92 -6.32 5.38 2.52
N TRP A 93 -5.15 5.14 3.13
CA TRP A 93 -4.45 6.15 3.93
C TRP A 93 -3.94 7.34 3.11
N LEU A 94 -3.59 7.13 1.84
CA LEU A 94 -3.12 8.20 0.96
C LEU A 94 -4.28 8.98 0.33
N GLU A 95 -5.38 8.30 0.03
CA GLU A 95 -6.56 8.87 -0.60
C GLU A 95 -7.42 9.65 0.40
N SER A 96 -7.55 9.12 1.62
CA SER A 96 -8.31 9.71 2.72
C SER A 96 -7.41 10.00 3.93
N PRO A 97 -6.58 11.07 3.89
CA PRO A 97 -5.82 11.49 5.06
C PRO A 97 -6.75 11.82 6.21
N LYS A 98 -6.28 11.64 7.44
CA LYS A 98 -7.05 11.98 8.64
C LYS A 98 -7.58 13.41 8.52
N GLU A 99 -8.90 13.55 8.55
CA GLU A 99 -9.52 14.84 8.78
C GLU A 99 -8.97 15.38 10.09
N TYR A 100 -8.52 16.63 10.06
CA TYR A 100 -8.24 17.35 11.29
C TYR A 100 -9.56 17.32 12.05
N LEU A 101 -9.63 16.58 13.16
CA LEU A 101 -10.72 16.69 14.12
C LEU A 101 -10.70 18.14 14.59
N LYS A 102 -11.38 19.02 13.85
CA LYS A 102 -11.92 20.25 14.36
C LYS A 102 -12.95 19.76 15.37
N LYS A 103 -12.46 19.39 16.57
CA LYS A 103 -13.28 19.22 17.76
C LYS A 103 -14.19 20.43 17.70
N LYS A 104 -15.47 20.15 17.44
CA LYS A 104 -16.59 21.04 17.59
C LYS A 104 -16.51 21.53 19.05
N LYS A 105 -15.64 22.51 19.35
CA LYS A 105 -15.96 23.55 20.32
C LYS A 105 -17.07 24.35 19.65
N LYS A 106 -18.23 23.71 19.50
CA LYS A 106 -19.50 24.39 19.44
C LYS A 106 -19.52 25.09 20.79
N LYS A 107 -19.11 26.37 20.81
CA LYS A 107 -19.35 27.26 21.92
C LYS A 107 -20.84 27.12 22.19
N TRP A 108 -21.19 26.37 23.23
CA TRP A 108 -22.45 26.57 23.91
C TRP A 108 -22.33 28.00 24.46
N LYS A 109 -22.94 28.93 23.71
CA LYS A 109 -23.29 30.26 24.18
C LYS A 109 -24.68 30.14 24.77
#